data_AF-A0A257MB80-F1
#
_entry.id   AF-A0A257MB80-F1
#
_cell.length_a   1.000
_cell.length_b   1.000
_cell.length_c   1.000
_cell.angle_alpha   90.00
_cell.angle_beta   90.00
_cell.angle_gamma   90.00
#
_symmetry.space_group_name_H-M   'P 1'
#
loop_
_entity.id
_entity.type
_entity.pdbx_description
1 polymer ?
#
loop_
_entity_poly.entity_id
_entity_poly.type
_entity_poly.pdbx_seq_one_letter_code
_entity_poly.pdbx_strand_id
1 'polypeptide(L)'
;MRVAVIGGGIAGAELIRVASPCPLEFVLIEPKKQVEMQALYPEYLGGIARLQDLAAPLKPFCERVGATHIQEKALSIEGSSVVCEKSRVDFDYCVVATGAAQNYFGIQGVENTFSINTLEETKRARRFVEDNYPERIMIMGSGLTGVESASILAESLDASIYIIEAKDRVLPQFSPQTSQLVEKALSKKGVNILTSTQVAEVKEDCIMFTDNTCLDCDMAIWTAGIKPGQFVQDLELPKRNGWILVNSHLNAEKNIYAIGDAAWV
;
A
#
# COMPACT_ATOMS: atom_id res chain seq x y z
N MET A 1 0.97 32.14 1.03
CA MET A 1 0.18 31.21 1.88
C MET A 1 0.96 29.92 1.98
N ARG A 2 0.99 29.33 3.18
CA ARG A 2 1.73 28.11 3.48
C ARG A 2 0.82 26.89 3.45
N VAL A 3 1.26 25.85 2.75
CA VAL A 3 0.54 24.57 2.62
C VAL A 3 1.41 23.46 3.23
N ALA A 4 0.95 22.89 4.34
CA ALA A 4 1.55 21.69 4.91
C ALA A 4 0.99 20.46 4.20
N VAL A 5 1.86 19.57 3.72
CA VAL A 5 1.50 18.31 3.07
C VAL A 5 2.04 17.17 3.92
N ILE A 6 1.15 16.36 4.50
CA ILE A 6 1.51 15.25 5.38
C ILE A 6 1.50 13.95 4.56
N GLY A 7 2.68 13.41 4.28
CA GLY A 7 2.88 12.22 3.44
C GLY A 7 3.49 12.56 2.08
N GLY A 8 4.66 12.00 1.80
CA GLY A 8 5.45 12.16 0.57
C GLY A 8 5.33 10.98 -0.39
N GLY A 9 4.24 10.21 -0.29
CA GLY A 9 3.85 9.25 -1.31
C GLY A 9 3.42 9.93 -2.62
N ILE A 10 2.94 9.14 -3.59
CA ILE A 10 2.55 9.63 -4.93
C ILE A 10 1.60 10.84 -4.83
N ALA A 11 0.54 10.76 -4.02
CA ALA A 11 -0.46 11.82 -3.94
C ALA A 11 0.13 13.16 -3.43
N GLY A 12 0.91 13.14 -2.34
CA GLY A 12 1.50 14.34 -1.78
C GLY A 12 2.61 14.93 -2.65
N ALA A 13 3.49 14.09 -3.19
CA ALA A 13 4.55 14.52 -4.10
C ALA A 13 3.97 15.10 -5.40
N GLU A 14 2.94 14.48 -5.98
CA GLU A 14 2.29 14.97 -7.20
C GLU A 14 1.54 16.28 -6.96
N LEU A 15 0.87 16.45 -5.81
CA LEU A 15 0.27 17.73 -5.44
C LEU A 15 1.32 18.85 -5.47
N ILE A 16 2.45 18.66 -4.78
CA ILE A 16 3.54 19.66 -4.74
C ILE A 16 4.09 19.88 -6.14
N ARG A 17 4.33 18.81 -6.92
CA ARG A 17 4.87 18.91 -8.28
C ARG A 17 3.97 19.78 -9.18
N VAL A 18 2.66 19.55 -9.15
CA VAL A 18 1.69 20.25 -10.00
C VAL A 18 1.42 21.67 -9.51
N ALA A 19 1.36 21.89 -8.19
CA ALA A 19 0.98 23.16 -7.60
C ALA A 19 2.15 24.10 -7.26
N SER A 20 3.40 23.62 -7.26
CA SER A 20 4.60 24.45 -7.03
C SER A 20 4.79 25.66 -7.96
N PRO A 21 4.24 25.70 -9.21
CA PRO A 21 4.26 26.93 -10.01
C PRO A 21 3.37 28.05 -9.46
N CYS A 22 2.42 27.75 -8.57
CA CYS A 22 1.58 28.74 -7.91
C CYS A 22 2.35 29.44 -6.78
N PRO A 23 1.97 30.68 -6.38
CA PRO A 23 2.62 31.43 -5.31
C PRO A 23 2.26 30.90 -3.91
N LEU A 24 2.58 29.63 -3.65
CA LEU A 24 2.33 28.90 -2.40
C LEU A 24 3.67 28.41 -1.82
N GLU A 25 3.79 28.45 -0.50
CA GLU A 25 4.93 27.88 0.21
C GLU A 25 4.58 26.46 0.66
N PHE A 26 5.20 25.44 0.06
CA PHE A 26 4.94 24.05 0.44
C PHE A 26 5.92 23.56 1.51
N VAL A 27 5.37 22.88 2.52
CA VAL A 27 6.14 22.12 3.51
C VAL A 27 5.70 20.66 3.47
N LEU A 28 6.56 19.79 2.95
CA LEU A 28 6.34 18.35 2.94
C LEU A 28 6.83 17.74 4.25
N ILE A 29 5.95 17.04 4.95
CA ILE A 29 6.26 16.30 6.18
C ILE A 29 6.19 14.81 5.84
N GLU A 30 7.34 14.15 5.80
CA GLU A 30 7.44 12.73 5.44
C GLU A 30 8.64 12.07 6.13
N PRO A 31 8.44 11.05 6.99
CA PRO A 31 9.55 10.38 7.67
C PRO A 31 10.49 9.61 6.73
N LYS A 32 10.00 9.11 5.60
CA LYS A 32 10.81 8.42 4.59
C LYS A 32 11.68 9.42 3.82
N LYS A 33 12.82 8.93 3.32
CA LYS A 33 13.76 9.73 2.51
C LYS A 33 13.35 9.85 1.04
N GLN A 34 12.42 9.02 0.60
CA GLN A 34 12.11 8.80 -0.80
C GLN A 34 10.62 8.56 -0.99
N VAL A 35 10.12 9.01 -2.14
CA VAL A 35 8.82 8.58 -2.66
C VAL A 35 9.00 7.20 -3.26
N GLU A 36 8.00 6.36 -3.09
CA GLU A 36 7.99 4.97 -3.54
C GLU A 36 6.95 4.76 -4.63
N MET A 37 7.31 4.06 -5.70
CA MET A 37 6.43 3.63 -6.79
C MET A 37 5.90 2.23 -6.49
N GLN A 38 4.90 2.16 -5.61
CA GLN A 38 4.34 0.89 -5.11
C GLN A 38 3.75 0.01 -6.22
N ALA A 39 3.31 0.62 -7.33
CA ALA A 39 2.79 -0.09 -8.50
C ALA A 39 3.82 -1.02 -9.16
N LEU A 40 5.12 -0.77 -8.97
CA LEU A 40 6.19 -1.60 -9.53
C LEU A 40 6.65 -2.71 -8.56
N TYR A 41 6.06 -2.83 -7.37
CA TYR A 41 6.44 -3.87 -6.40
C TYR A 41 6.24 -5.31 -6.91
N PRO A 42 5.13 -5.65 -7.60
CA PRO A 42 5.01 -6.98 -8.21
C PRO A 42 6.10 -7.27 -9.25
N GLU A 43 6.44 -6.29 -10.10
CA GLU A 43 7.51 -6.44 -11.10
C GLU A 43 8.88 -6.58 -10.47
N TYR A 44 9.18 -5.82 -9.42
CA TYR A 44 10.44 -5.96 -8.68
C TYR A 44 10.52 -7.31 -7.97
N LEU A 45 9.42 -7.78 -7.38
CA LEU A 45 9.34 -9.11 -6.76
C LEU A 45 9.67 -10.21 -7.77
N GLY A 46 9.14 -10.10 -9.00
CA GLY A 46 9.46 -10.99 -10.12
C GLY A 46 10.88 -10.83 -10.70
N GLY A 47 11.57 -9.73 -10.38
CA GLY A 47 12.92 -9.45 -10.89
C GLY A 47 12.92 -8.74 -12.25
N ILE A 48 11.79 -8.16 -12.65
CA ILE A 48 11.61 -7.40 -13.89
C ILE A 48 12.05 -5.94 -13.67
N ALA A 49 11.58 -5.32 -12.59
CA ALA A 49 11.97 -3.96 -12.22
C ALA A 49 13.22 -3.95 -11.32
N ARG A 50 13.95 -2.84 -11.29
CA ARG A 50 15.12 -2.65 -10.41
C ARG A 50 14.82 -1.66 -9.31
N LEU A 51 15.63 -1.67 -8.24
CA LEU A 51 15.52 -0.75 -7.10
C LEU A 51 15.50 0.73 -7.49
N GLN A 52 16.28 1.10 -8.50
CA GLN A 52 16.34 2.47 -9.00
C GLN A 52 15.05 2.92 -9.71
N ASP A 53 14.24 1.97 -10.20
CA ASP A 53 12.98 2.25 -10.87
C ASP A 53 11.84 2.44 -9.84
N LEU A 54 12.05 2.01 -8.59
CA LEU A 54 11.05 1.95 -7.53
C LEU A 54 10.96 3.18 -6.63
N ALA A 55 11.99 4.03 -6.58
CA ALA A 55 12.02 5.12 -5.62
C ALA A 55 12.83 6.32 -6.11
N ALA A 56 12.44 7.51 -5.65
CA ALA A 56 13.16 8.74 -5.92
C ALA A 56 13.32 9.57 -4.63
N PRO A 57 14.47 10.23 -4.41
CA PRO A 57 14.74 10.94 -3.16
C PRO A 57 13.86 12.20 -3.04
N LEU A 58 13.24 12.39 -1.87
CA LEU A 58 12.32 13.51 -1.62
C LEU A 58 13.03 14.85 -1.45
N LYS A 59 14.19 14.85 -0.77
CA LYS A 59 14.93 16.10 -0.54
C LYS A 59 15.35 16.81 -1.85
N PRO A 60 16.01 16.15 -2.82
CA PRO A 60 16.30 16.77 -4.12
C PRO A 60 15.05 17.15 -4.91
N PHE A 61 13.96 16.38 -4.77
CA PHE A 61 12.68 16.73 -5.36
C PHE A 61 12.14 18.05 -4.79
N CYS A 62 12.09 18.20 -3.47
CA CYS A 62 11.63 19.39 -2.77
C CYS A 62 12.50 20.62 -3.10
N GLU A 63 13.83 20.47 -3.07
CA GLU A 63 14.77 21.54 -3.45
C GLU A 63 14.52 22.05 -4.88
N ARG A 64 14.26 21.14 -5.83
CA ARG A 64 13.99 21.49 -7.24
C ARG A 64 12.70 22.27 -7.43
N VAL A 65 11.67 22.01 -6.62
CA VAL A 65 10.35 22.66 -6.73
C VAL A 65 10.16 23.80 -5.72
N GLY A 66 11.19 24.16 -4.96
CA GLY A 66 11.12 25.23 -3.96
C GLY A 66 10.28 24.89 -2.72
N ALA A 67 10.10 23.60 -2.40
CA ALA A 67 9.40 23.15 -1.21
C ALA A 67 10.39 22.86 -0.06
N THR A 68 9.92 22.98 1.18
CA THR A 68 10.67 22.55 2.37
C THR A 68 10.35 21.09 2.69
N HIS A 69 11.37 20.23 2.86
CA HIS A 69 11.18 18.86 3.33
C HIS A 69 11.52 18.75 4.82
N ILE A 70 10.54 18.35 5.62
CA ILE A 70 10.69 17.97 7.03
C ILE A 70 10.64 16.45 7.11
N GLN A 71 11.80 15.85 7.38
CA GLN A 71 11.93 14.40 7.48
C GLN A 71 11.54 13.88 8.87
N GLU A 72 10.27 14.05 9.24
CA GLU A 72 9.70 13.65 10.53
C GLU A 72 8.34 12.99 10.35
N LYS A 73 7.91 12.21 11.35
CA LYS A 73 6.53 11.73 11.40
C LYS A 73 5.62 12.83 11.95
N ALA A 74 4.50 13.08 11.27
CA ALA A 74 3.40 13.86 11.82
C ALA A 74 2.64 13.04 12.88
N LEU A 75 2.29 13.68 13.99
CA LEU A 75 1.63 13.05 15.14
C LEU A 75 0.17 13.50 15.26
N SER A 76 -0.10 14.79 15.09
CA SER A 76 -1.44 15.36 15.17
C SER A 76 -1.57 16.65 14.35
N ILE A 77 -2.81 17.10 14.15
CA ILE A 77 -3.13 18.44 13.65
C ILE A 77 -3.81 19.19 14.80
N GLU A 78 -3.24 20.33 15.20
CA GLU A 78 -3.72 21.14 16.31
C GLU A 78 -3.94 22.58 15.86
N GLY A 79 -5.20 22.98 15.72
CA GLY A 79 -5.54 24.30 15.19
C GLY A 79 -5.02 24.46 13.77
N SER A 80 -4.11 25.43 13.57
CA SER A 80 -3.46 25.72 12.29
C SER A 80 -2.01 25.24 12.25
N SER A 81 -1.66 24.18 12.98
CA SER A 81 -0.32 23.59 12.93
C SER A 81 -0.34 22.07 12.90
N VAL A 82 0.65 21.49 12.23
CA VAL A 82 0.97 20.05 12.33
C VAL A 82 2.01 19.88 13.43
N VAL A 83 1.73 19.00 14.39
CA VAL A 83 2.70 18.57 15.41
C VAL A 83 3.47 17.38 14.87
N CYS A 84 4.78 17.52 14.79
CA CYS A 84 5.70 16.46 14.37
C CYS A 84 6.48 15.93 15.58
N GLU A 85 7.29 14.89 15.37
CA GLU A 85 8.10 14.30 16.43
C GLU A 85 9.06 15.28 17.12
N LYS A 86 9.61 16.25 16.37
CA LYS A 86 10.64 17.18 16.88
C LYS A 86 10.31 18.65 16.61
N SER A 87 9.31 18.92 15.78
CA SER A 87 9.00 20.25 15.31
C SER A 87 7.49 20.50 15.23
N ARG A 88 7.12 21.78 15.05
CA ARG A 88 5.74 22.20 14.80
C ARG A 88 5.73 23.04 13.53
N VAL A 89 4.75 22.78 12.67
CA VAL A 89 4.65 23.40 11.34
C VAL A 89 3.32 24.11 11.23
N ASP A 90 3.33 25.44 11.31
CA ASP A 90 2.13 26.24 11.06
C ASP A 90 1.74 26.22 9.58
N PHE A 91 0.45 26.32 9.29
CA PHE A 91 -0.08 26.31 7.93
C PHE A 91 -1.30 27.23 7.75
N ASP A 92 -1.48 27.72 6.52
CA ASP A 92 -2.76 28.29 6.06
C ASP A 92 -3.68 27.19 5.53
N TYR A 93 -3.12 26.13 4.94
CA TYR A 93 -3.83 24.93 4.49
C TYR A 93 -3.06 23.66 4.82
N CYS A 94 -3.77 22.59 5.15
CA CYS A 94 -3.17 21.27 5.41
C CYS A 94 -3.75 20.23 4.46
N VAL A 95 -2.89 19.39 3.89
CA VAL A 95 -3.28 18.24 3.06
C VAL A 95 -2.79 16.95 3.68
N VAL A 96 -3.71 16.05 4.00
CA VAL A 96 -3.42 14.70 4.52
C VAL A 96 -3.32 13.74 3.33
N ALA A 97 -2.12 13.20 3.12
CA ALA A 97 -1.77 12.31 2.00
C ALA A 97 -0.98 11.07 2.51
N THR A 98 -1.30 10.58 3.70
CA THR A 98 -0.52 9.54 4.41
C THR A 98 -0.72 8.13 3.87
N GLY A 99 -1.59 7.95 2.87
CA GLY A 99 -1.96 6.64 2.34
C GLY A 99 -2.73 5.76 3.35
N ALA A 100 -2.70 4.45 3.12
CA ALA A 100 -3.35 3.44 3.95
C ALA A 100 -2.34 2.46 4.58
N ALA A 101 -2.82 1.71 5.58
CA ALA A 101 -2.10 0.61 6.20
C ALA A 101 -2.66 -0.73 5.71
N GLN A 102 -1.86 -1.80 5.83
CA GLN A 102 -2.37 -3.15 5.56
C GLN A 102 -3.40 -3.59 6.59
N ASN A 103 -4.39 -4.35 6.13
CA ASN A 103 -5.37 -4.96 6.99
C ASN A 103 -5.11 -6.47 7.08
N TYR A 104 -4.90 -6.97 8.30
CA TYR A 104 -4.68 -8.39 8.56
C TYR A 104 -5.91 -9.09 9.13
N PHE A 105 -7.03 -8.36 9.30
CA PHE A 105 -8.32 -8.85 9.80
C PHE A 105 -8.27 -9.62 11.14
N GLY A 106 -7.21 -9.44 11.93
CA GLY A 106 -7.03 -10.15 13.20
C GLY A 106 -6.62 -11.62 13.04
N ILE A 107 -6.20 -12.04 11.84
CA ILE A 107 -5.69 -13.39 11.59
C ILE A 107 -4.37 -13.58 12.34
N GLN A 108 -4.24 -14.73 12.99
CA GLN A 108 -3.05 -15.08 13.77
C GLN A 108 -1.90 -15.51 12.87
N GLY A 109 -0.67 -15.23 13.29
CA GLY A 109 0.54 -15.67 12.58
C GLY A 109 0.86 -14.88 11.31
N VAL A 110 0.18 -13.77 11.05
CA VAL A 110 0.43 -12.92 9.87
C VAL A 110 1.84 -12.34 9.81
N GLU A 111 2.55 -12.31 10.95
CA GLU A 111 3.99 -12.01 11.04
C GLU A 111 4.88 -13.00 10.28
N ASN A 112 4.36 -14.20 9.97
CA ASN A 112 5.02 -15.21 9.14
C ASN A 112 4.86 -14.93 7.64
N THR A 113 4.15 -13.86 7.26
CA THR A 113 3.97 -13.47 5.86
C THR A 113 4.96 -12.39 5.43
N PHE A 114 5.26 -12.40 4.14
CA PHE A 114 5.82 -11.26 3.45
C PHE A 114 4.71 -10.28 3.07
N SER A 115 5.06 -9.00 3.10
CA SER A 115 4.26 -7.92 2.53
C SER A 115 4.98 -7.36 1.31
N ILE A 116 4.20 -6.90 0.34
CA ILE A 116 4.69 -6.13 -0.81
C ILE A 116 4.02 -4.76 -0.86
N ASN A 117 3.78 -4.14 0.30
CA ASN A 117 3.15 -2.83 0.42
C ASN A 117 4.15 -1.70 0.66
N THR A 118 5.35 -2.02 1.14
CA THR A 118 6.45 -1.07 1.33
C THR A 118 7.71 -1.53 0.62
N LEU A 119 8.61 -0.60 0.29
CA LEU A 119 9.84 -0.96 -0.41
C LEU A 119 10.69 -1.93 0.40
N GLU A 120 10.82 -1.70 1.71
CA GLU A 120 11.64 -2.56 2.57
C GLU A 120 11.06 -3.97 2.71
N GLU A 121 9.74 -4.12 2.80
CA GLU A 121 9.11 -5.45 2.84
C GLU A 121 9.22 -6.15 1.49
N THR A 122 9.00 -5.43 0.38
CA THR A 122 9.16 -5.98 -0.98
C THR A 122 10.60 -6.42 -1.24
N LYS A 123 11.60 -5.67 -0.74
CA LYS A 123 13.02 -6.07 -0.77
C LYS A 123 13.30 -7.34 0.00
N ARG A 124 12.68 -7.50 1.18
CA ARG A 124 12.80 -8.74 1.98
C ARG A 124 12.18 -9.93 1.24
N ALA A 125 10.99 -9.74 0.68
CA ALA A 125 10.30 -10.76 -0.12
C ALA A 125 11.14 -11.19 -1.33
N ARG A 126 11.67 -10.23 -2.10
CA ARG A 126 12.53 -10.53 -3.24
C ARG A 126 13.80 -11.27 -2.84
N ARG A 127 14.48 -10.82 -1.77
CA ARG A 127 15.66 -11.49 -1.26
C ARG A 127 15.36 -12.92 -0.83
N PHE A 128 14.21 -13.15 -0.17
CA PHE A 128 13.81 -14.50 0.21
C PHE A 128 13.65 -15.42 -1.00
N VAL A 129 13.02 -14.92 -2.08
CA VAL A 129 12.93 -15.65 -3.35
C VAL A 129 14.31 -15.99 -3.92
N GLU A 130 15.24 -15.04 -3.93
CA GLU A 130 16.60 -15.22 -4.47
C GLU A 130 17.48 -16.16 -3.64
N ASP A 131 17.31 -16.16 -2.32
CA ASP A 131 18.15 -16.92 -1.40
C ASP A 131 17.63 -18.36 -1.19
N ASN A 132 16.30 -18.56 -1.24
CA ASN A 132 15.67 -19.83 -0.81
C ASN A 132 14.98 -20.60 -1.93
N TYR A 133 14.71 -19.99 -3.08
CA TYR A 133 14.04 -20.64 -4.23
C TYR A 133 12.75 -21.40 -3.81
N PRO A 134 11.75 -20.70 -3.23
CA PRO A 134 10.55 -21.35 -2.71
C PRO A 134 9.81 -22.13 -3.80
N GLU A 135 9.43 -23.38 -3.51
CA GLU A 135 8.72 -24.26 -4.44
C GLU A 135 7.20 -24.02 -4.41
N ARG A 136 6.66 -23.55 -3.27
CA ARG A 136 5.24 -23.24 -3.07
C ARG A 136 5.04 -21.86 -2.47
N ILE A 137 4.41 -20.98 -3.24
CA ILE A 137 4.12 -19.59 -2.85
C ILE A 137 2.61 -19.39 -2.71
N MET A 138 2.18 -18.99 -1.51
CA MET A 138 0.79 -18.64 -1.20
C MET A 138 0.61 -17.14 -1.23
N ILE A 139 -0.38 -16.66 -1.98
CA ILE A 139 -0.73 -15.24 -2.03
C ILE A 139 -2.12 -15.09 -1.45
N MET A 140 -2.21 -14.50 -0.25
CA MET A 140 -3.48 -14.24 0.42
C MET A 140 -4.07 -12.94 -0.12
N GLY A 141 -5.25 -13.05 -0.73
CA GLY A 141 -5.97 -11.96 -1.38
C GLY A 141 -5.83 -11.98 -2.90
N SER A 142 -6.96 -11.85 -3.59
CA SER A 142 -7.03 -11.77 -5.06
C SER A 142 -7.37 -10.37 -5.58
N GLY A 143 -6.96 -9.34 -4.83
CA GLY A 143 -6.99 -7.96 -5.31
C GLY A 143 -6.02 -7.73 -6.46
N LEU A 144 -5.92 -6.50 -6.97
CA LEU A 144 -5.01 -6.16 -8.07
C LEU A 144 -3.57 -6.60 -7.77
N THR A 145 -3.05 -6.21 -6.60
CA THR A 145 -1.69 -6.56 -6.16
C THR A 145 -1.46 -8.08 -6.10
N GLY A 146 -2.42 -8.84 -5.56
CA GLY A 146 -2.31 -10.30 -5.47
C GLY A 146 -2.31 -10.97 -6.84
N VAL A 147 -3.21 -10.53 -7.74
CA VAL A 147 -3.29 -11.02 -9.12
C VAL A 147 -2.03 -10.71 -9.92
N GLU A 148 -1.52 -9.47 -9.86
CA GLU A 148 -0.29 -9.08 -10.56
C GLU A 148 0.91 -9.87 -10.04
N SER A 149 1.04 -9.99 -8.72
CA SER A 149 2.13 -10.75 -8.10
C SER A 149 2.08 -12.22 -8.49
N ALA A 150 0.89 -12.84 -8.46
CA ALA A 150 0.73 -14.23 -8.84
C ALA A 150 1.10 -14.47 -10.31
N SER A 151 0.62 -13.59 -11.21
CA SER A 151 0.92 -13.70 -12.64
C SER A 151 2.41 -13.57 -12.90
N ILE A 152 3.06 -12.56 -12.31
CA ILE A 152 4.49 -12.29 -12.52
C ILE A 152 5.34 -13.41 -11.93
N LEU A 153 5.04 -13.87 -10.72
CA LEU A 153 5.78 -14.97 -10.08
C LEU A 153 5.64 -16.28 -10.86
N ALA A 154 4.44 -16.60 -11.36
CA ALA A 154 4.21 -17.79 -12.18
C ALA A 154 4.96 -17.76 -13.53
N GLU A 155 5.28 -16.58 -14.04
CA GLU A 155 6.13 -16.42 -15.22
C GLU A 155 7.63 -16.42 -14.90
N SER A 156 8.00 -15.94 -13.71
CA SER A 156 9.39 -15.65 -13.36
C SER A 156 10.08 -16.78 -12.60
N LEU A 157 9.32 -17.68 -11.98
CA LEU A 157 9.83 -18.72 -11.09
C LEU A 157 9.31 -20.10 -11.50
N ASP A 158 10.13 -21.13 -11.25
CA ASP A 158 9.71 -22.54 -11.31
C ASP A 158 9.11 -22.95 -9.96
N ALA A 159 7.95 -22.37 -9.63
CA ALA A 159 7.26 -22.57 -8.35
C ALA A 159 5.75 -22.74 -8.55
N SER A 160 5.12 -23.50 -7.66
CA SER A 160 3.67 -23.61 -7.60
C SER A 160 3.08 -22.39 -6.90
N ILE A 161 2.36 -21.58 -7.68
CA ILE A 161 1.75 -20.34 -7.19
C ILE A 161 0.28 -20.58 -6.86
N TYR A 162 -0.15 -20.11 -5.69
CA TYR A 162 -1.53 -20.19 -5.22
C TYR A 162 -2.06 -18.80 -4.87
N ILE A 163 -3.28 -18.49 -5.31
CA ILE A 163 -4.06 -17.37 -4.80
C ILE A 163 -5.14 -17.91 -3.87
N ILE A 164 -5.19 -17.38 -2.65
CA ILE A 164 -6.22 -17.69 -1.66
C ILE A 164 -7.17 -16.50 -1.55
N GLU A 165 -8.45 -16.71 -1.81
CA GLU A 165 -9.48 -15.68 -1.77
C GLU A 165 -10.69 -16.14 -0.95
N ALA A 166 -11.08 -15.32 0.02
CA ALA A 166 -12.23 -15.61 0.89
C ALA A 166 -13.56 -15.44 0.15
N LYS A 167 -13.61 -14.60 -0.88
CA LYS A 167 -14.79 -14.43 -1.76
C LYS A 167 -14.86 -15.51 -2.82
N ASP A 168 -16.02 -15.58 -3.47
CA ASP A 168 -16.36 -16.61 -4.46
C ASP A 168 -15.65 -16.46 -5.81
N ARG A 169 -14.85 -15.40 -6.00
CA ARG A 169 -14.14 -15.11 -7.24
C ARG A 169 -12.93 -14.20 -7.02
N VAL A 170 -11.97 -14.28 -7.94
CA VAL A 170 -10.85 -13.33 -8.02
C VAL A 170 -11.32 -11.92 -8.36
N LEU A 171 -10.63 -10.88 -7.92
CA LEU A 171 -11.00 -9.48 -8.17
C LEU A 171 -12.49 -9.18 -7.85
N PRO A 172 -12.97 -9.50 -6.63
CA PRO A 172 -14.39 -9.44 -6.29
C PRO A 172 -15.00 -8.02 -6.36
N GLN A 173 -14.17 -6.98 -6.44
CA GLN A 173 -14.56 -5.59 -6.64
C GLN A 173 -14.83 -5.20 -8.11
N PHE A 174 -14.46 -6.06 -9.08
CA PHE A 174 -14.67 -5.83 -10.51
C PHE A 174 -15.89 -6.60 -11.04
N SER A 175 -16.26 -6.45 -12.31
CA SER A 175 -17.38 -7.20 -12.89
C SER A 175 -17.11 -8.73 -12.90
N PRO A 176 -18.13 -9.60 -12.81
CA PRO A 176 -17.96 -11.05 -12.94
C PRO A 176 -17.25 -11.46 -14.23
N GLN A 177 -17.52 -10.76 -15.33
CA GLN A 177 -16.87 -10.98 -16.62
C GLN A 177 -15.36 -10.72 -16.54
N THR A 178 -14.95 -9.63 -15.87
CA THR A 178 -13.53 -9.32 -15.62
C THR A 178 -12.87 -10.43 -14.79
N SER A 179 -13.52 -10.88 -13.71
CA SER A 179 -13.00 -11.97 -12.87
C SER A 179 -12.77 -13.24 -13.67
N GLN A 180 -13.74 -13.68 -14.48
CA GLN A 180 -13.62 -14.88 -15.31
C GLN A 180 -12.47 -14.80 -16.32
N LEU A 181 -12.27 -13.62 -16.92
CA LEU A 181 -11.16 -13.40 -17.86
C LEU A 181 -9.81 -13.50 -17.15
N VAL A 182 -9.69 -12.91 -15.98
CA VAL A 182 -8.46 -12.94 -15.17
C VAL A 182 -8.18 -14.34 -14.64
N GLU A 183 -9.19 -15.02 -14.11
CA GLU A 183 -9.08 -16.42 -13.65
C GLU A 183 -8.57 -17.32 -14.78
N LYS A 184 -9.17 -17.23 -15.97
CA LYS A 184 -8.71 -17.99 -17.15
C LYS A 184 -7.28 -17.65 -17.56
N ALA A 185 -6.87 -16.39 -17.43
CA ALA A 185 -5.51 -15.97 -17.76
C ALA A 185 -4.48 -16.52 -16.75
N LEU A 186 -4.81 -16.48 -15.45
CA LEU A 186 -3.98 -17.01 -14.37
C LEU A 186 -3.88 -18.54 -14.44
N SER A 187 -5.00 -19.26 -14.64
CA SER A 187 -4.97 -20.72 -14.77
C SER A 187 -4.15 -21.19 -15.97
N LYS A 188 -4.15 -20.42 -17.08
CA LYS A 188 -3.27 -20.69 -18.24
C LYS A 188 -1.78 -20.56 -17.91
N LYS A 189 -1.44 -19.76 -16.89
CA LYS A 189 -0.07 -19.62 -16.36
C LYS A 189 0.25 -20.64 -15.27
N GLY A 190 -0.65 -21.59 -14.98
CA GLY A 190 -0.46 -22.60 -13.95
C GLY A 190 -0.71 -22.10 -12.52
N VAL A 191 -1.30 -20.91 -12.35
CA VAL A 191 -1.68 -20.41 -11.02
C VAL A 191 -2.89 -21.20 -10.50
N ASN A 192 -2.75 -21.75 -9.30
CA ASN A 192 -3.81 -22.41 -8.56
C ASN A 192 -4.67 -21.35 -7.85
N ILE A 193 -5.98 -21.40 -8.03
CA ILE A 193 -6.89 -20.39 -7.48
C ILE A 193 -7.85 -21.07 -6.52
N LEU A 194 -7.80 -20.67 -5.25
CA LEU A 194 -8.63 -21.17 -4.16
C LEU A 194 -9.55 -20.04 -3.68
N THR A 195 -10.72 -19.94 -4.30
CA THR A 195 -11.81 -19.02 -3.92
C THR A 195 -12.75 -19.66 -2.92
N SER A 196 -13.54 -18.86 -2.22
CA SER A 196 -14.37 -19.29 -1.08
C SER A 196 -13.55 -19.97 0.01
N THR A 197 -12.26 -19.62 0.10
CA THR A 197 -11.29 -20.23 1.03
C THR A 197 -10.79 -19.13 1.96
N GLN A 198 -11.17 -19.23 3.23
CA GLN A 198 -10.81 -18.24 4.24
C GLN A 198 -9.64 -18.73 5.08
N VAL A 199 -8.59 -17.90 5.19
CA VAL A 199 -7.45 -18.13 6.07
C VAL A 199 -7.88 -17.94 7.52
N ALA A 200 -7.56 -18.93 8.36
CA ALA A 200 -7.77 -18.88 9.81
C ALA A 200 -6.49 -18.48 10.56
N GLU A 201 -5.35 -19.03 10.15
CA GLU A 201 -4.04 -18.82 10.78
C GLU A 201 -2.93 -19.03 9.75
N VAL A 202 -1.85 -18.26 9.86
CA VAL A 202 -0.64 -18.43 9.05
C VAL A 202 0.47 -19.00 9.95
N LYS A 203 0.90 -20.24 9.68
CA LYS A 203 2.05 -20.83 10.37
C LYS A 203 3.33 -20.60 9.54
N GLU A 204 4.48 -20.96 10.09
CA GLU A 204 5.78 -20.80 9.41
C GLU A 204 5.87 -21.61 8.10
N ASP A 205 5.25 -22.79 8.07
CA ASP A 205 5.38 -23.78 6.99
C ASP A 205 4.05 -24.15 6.30
N CYS A 206 2.92 -23.61 6.77
CA CYS A 206 1.60 -23.89 6.19
C CYS A 206 0.56 -22.80 6.48
N ILE A 207 -0.48 -22.76 5.64
CA ILE A 207 -1.66 -21.93 5.83
C ILE A 207 -2.81 -22.78 6.35
N MET A 208 -3.41 -22.41 7.48
CA MET A 208 -4.60 -23.05 8.03
C MET A 208 -5.86 -22.32 7.53
N PHE A 209 -6.85 -23.08 7.09
CA PHE A 209 -8.14 -22.54 6.63
C PHE A 209 -9.24 -22.76 7.68
N THR A 210 -10.33 -22.00 7.56
CA THR A 210 -11.45 -22.05 8.52
C THR A 210 -12.23 -23.36 8.51
N ASP A 211 -12.09 -24.18 7.47
CA ASP A 211 -12.68 -25.52 7.38
C ASP A 211 -11.80 -26.60 8.04
N ASN A 212 -10.71 -26.20 8.71
CA ASN A 212 -9.68 -27.04 9.34
C ASN A 212 -8.77 -27.79 8.36
N THR A 213 -8.84 -27.51 7.06
CA THR A 213 -7.81 -27.96 6.12
C THR A 213 -6.58 -27.05 6.19
N CYS A 214 -5.45 -27.54 5.69
CA CYS A 214 -4.22 -26.76 5.60
C CYS A 214 -3.50 -27.05 4.30
N LEU A 215 -2.60 -26.14 3.93
CA LEU A 215 -1.76 -26.30 2.74
C LEU A 215 -0.34 -25.78 3.04
N ASP A 216 0.64 -26.64 2.79
CA ASP A 216 2.06 -26.35 3.04
C ASP A 216 2.59 -25.27 2.09
N CYS A 217 3.41 -24.37 2.61
CA CYS A 217 4.03 -23.31 1.82
C CYS A 217 5.44 -22.96 2.31
N ASP A 218 6.29 -22.59 1.36
CA ASP A 218 7.64 -22.10 1.65
C ASP A 218 7.65 -20.57 1.79
N MET A 219 6.66 -19.91 1.15
CA MET A 219 6.50 -18.47 1.19
C MET A 219 5.02 -18.10 1.21
N ALA A 220 4.65 -17.26 2.18
CA ALA A 220 3.31 -16.69 2.27
C ALA A 220 3.39 -15.18 2.03
N ILE A 221 2.58 -14.63 1.13
CA ILE A 221 2.54 -13.20 0.78
C ILE A 221 1.16 -12.65 1.10
N TRP A 222 1.10 -11.66 1.98
CA TRP A 222 -0.14 -10.98 2.33
C TRP A 222 -0.41 -9.79 1.41
N THR A 223 -1.50 -9.87 0.66
CA THR A 223 -2.01 -8.78 -0.20
C THR A 223 -3.47 -8.44 0.09
N ALA A 224 -4.07 -9.08 1.09
CA ALA A 224 -5.49 -8.96 1.37
C ALA A 224 -5.79 -7.67 2.14
N GLY A 225 -6.18 -6.63 1.40
CA GLY A 225 -6.90 -5.48 1.93
C GLY A 225 -6.05 -4.42 2.63
N ILE A 226 -6.62 -3.22 2.66
CA ILE A 226 -6.07 -2.04 3.32
C ILE A 226 -7.07 -1.50 4.33
N LYS A 227 -6.59 -0.69 5.27
CA LYS A 227 -7.37 0.04 6.26
C LYS A 227 -6.80 1.44 6.45
N PRO A 228 -7.55 2.40 7.01
CA PRO A 228 -7.01 3.71 7.34
C PRO A 228 -5.78 3.59 8.25
N GLY A 229 -4.73 4.35 7.95
CA GLY A 229 -3.55 4.44 8.82
C GLY A 229 -3.90 5.05 10.18
N GLN A 230 -3.08 4.76 11.20
CA GLN A 230 -3.34 5.21 12.57
C GLN A 230 -3.48 6.75 12.66
N PHE A 231 -2.61 7.49 11.97
CA PHE A 231 -2.69 8.96 11.91
C PHE A 231 -4.07 9.45 11.46
N VAL A 232 -4.64 8.87 10.40
CA VAL A 232 -5.99 9.20 9.94
C VAL A 232 -7.03 8.86 11.00
N GLN A 233 -6.92 7.70 11.64
CA GLN A 233 -7.85 7.28 12.68
C GLN A 233 -7.88 8.22 13.89
N ASP A 234 -6.72 8.80 14.24
CA ASP A 234 -6.56 9.67 15.40
C ASP A 234 -7.06 11.11 15.15
N LEU A 235 -7.19 11.55 13.89
CA LEU A 235 -7.64 12.91 13.58
C LEU A 235 -9.14 13.10 13.87
N GLU A 236 -9.53 14.20 14.52
CA GLU A 236 -10.93 14.57 14.73
C GLU A 236 -11.55 15.22 13.48
N LEU A 237 -11.58 14.49 12.36
CA LEU A 237 -12.20 14.89 11.10
C LEU A 237 -13.44 14.03 10.79
N PRO A 238 -14.38 14.52 9.97
CA PRO A 238 -15.46 13.69 9.44
C PRO A 238 -14.91 12.43 8.76
N LYS A 239 -15.51 11.26 9.04
CA LYS A 239 -15.04 9.98 8.52
C LYS A 239 -16.17 9.10 7.99
N ARG A 240 -15.85 8.28 6.99
CA ARG A 240 -16.68 7.18 6.50
C ARG A 240 -15.83 5.91 6.38
N ASN A 241 -16.29 4.82 7.00
CA ASN A 241 -15.53 3.57 7.12
C ASN A 241 -14.13 3.74 7.73
N GLY A 242 -13.91 4.81 8.50
CA GLY A 242 -12.61 5.16 9.11
C GLY A 242 -11.70 6.03 8.24
N TRP A 243 -11.99 6.22 6.96
CA TRP A 243 -11.28 7.16 6.07
C TRP A 243 -11.84 8.58 6.22
N ILE A 244 -11.02 9.59 5.92
CA ILE A 244 -11.44 11.01 5.98
C ILE A 244 -12.49 11.27 4.90
N LEU A 245 -13.70 11.65 5.31
CA LEU A 245 -14.76 12.00 4.37
C LEU A 245 -14.46 13.38 3.78
N VAL A 246 -14.43 13.47 2.46
CA VAL A 246 -14.19 14.72 1.74
C VAL A 246 -15.34 15.03 0.78
N ASN A 247 -15.49 16.31 0.43
CA ASN A 247 -16.43 16.73 -0.60
C ASN A 247 -15.82 16.60 -2.02
N SER A 248 -16.56 17.03 -3.05
CA SER A 248 -16.13 16.99 -4.45
C SER A 248 -14.88 17.82 -4.78
N HIS A 249 -14.43 18.67 -3.85
CA HIS A 249 -13.19 19.44 -3.95
C HIS A 249 -12.08 18.88 -3.06
N LEU A 250 -12.26 17.65 -2.53
CA LEU A 250 -11.32 16.95 -1.65
C LEU A 250 -11.09 17.65 -0.29
N ASN A 251 -11.98 18.59 0.07
CA ASN A 251 -11.96 19.28 1.35
C ASN A 251 -12.66 18.41 2.41
N ALA A 252 -12.00 18.21 3.54
CA ALA A 252 -12.53 17.47 4.68
C ALA A 252 -13.29 18.41 5.63
N GLU A 253 -12.61 19.46 6.10
CA GLU A 253 -13.18 20.49 6.97
C GLU A 253 -12.30 21.75 6.92
N LYS A 254 -12.91 22.94 6.92
CA LYS A 254 -12.20 24.25 6.96
C LYS A 254 -11.10 24.30 5.90
N ASN A 255 -9.84 24.46 6.32
CA ASN A 255 -8.64 24.54 5.49
C ASN A 255 -7.87 23.21 5.41
N ILE A 256 -8.51 22.09 5.78
CA ILE A 256 -7.93 20.75 5.76
C ILE A 256 -8.52 19.94 4.60
N TYR A 257 -7.63 19.33 3.83
CA TYR A 257 -7.93 18.49 2.67
C TYR A 257 -7.33 17.10 2.88
N ALA A 258 -7.88 16.10 2.21
CA ALA A 258 -7.31 14.76 2.19
C ALA A 258 -7.31 14.19 0.77
N ILE A 259 -6.24 13.49 0.41
CA ILE A 259 -6.04 12.92 -0.94
C ILE A 259 -5.43 11.52 -0.89
N GLY A 260 -5.51 10.80 -2.01
CA GLY A 260 -5.06 9.40 -2.09
C GLY A 260 -5.83 8.49 -1.14
N ASP A 261 -5.20 7.42 -0.67
CA ASP A 261 -5.84 6.40 0.18
C ASP A 261 -6.16 6.89 1.61
N ALA A 262 -5.91 8.17 1.92
CA ALA A 262 -6.36 8.79 3.17
C ALA A 262 -7.82 9.30 3.08
N ALA A 263 -8.38 9.45 1.88
CA ALA A 263 -9.65 10.10 1.63
C ALA A 263 -10.77 9.13 1.20
N TRP A 264 -11.99 9.50 1.53
CA TRP A 264 -13.24 8.88 1.06
C TRP A 264 -14.10 9.96 0.40
N VAL A 265 -14.40 9.80 -0.89
CA VAL A 265 -15.21 10.73 -1.70
C VAL A 265 -16.68 10.28 -1.74
#